data_AF-A0A225DH35-F1
#
_entry.id   AF-A0A225DH35-F1
#
_cell.length_a   1.000
_cell.length_b   1.000
_cell.length_c   1.000
_cell.angle_alpha   90.00
_cell.angle_beta   90.00
_cell.angle_gamma   90.00
#
_symmetry.space_group_name_H-M   'P 1'
#
loop_
_entity.id
_entity.type
_entity.pdbx_description
1 polymer ?
#
loop_
_entity_poly.entity_id
_entity_poly.type
_entity_poly.pdbx_seq_one_letter_code
_entity_poly.pdbx_strand_id
1 'polypeptide(L)'
;MWRFESGRAVLVAYEVYRGPKNQCGRIPGVFGRSDFAVAIVVAIAFLVHCVGLSFDKVCQVLTFFQQLRLPKAQADALLRQLSRHWEKDFDTLCTLLAHSAVVHADETRGA
;
A
#
# COMPACT_ATOMS: atom_id res chain seq x y z
N MET A 1 11.35 -6.38 -8.91
CA MET A 1 10.56 -5.25 -9.42
C MET A 1 9.50 -5.80 -10.36
N TRP A 2 8.20 -5.54 -10.12
CA TRP A 2 7.18 -5.89 -11.10
C TRP A 2 7.15 -4.87 -12.25
N ARG A 3 7.04 -5.33 -13.50
CA ARG A 3 6.91 -4.49 -14.71
C ARG A 3 5.70 -4.96 -15.52
N PHE A 4 5.11 -4.07 -16.30
CA PHE A 4 4.09 -4.44 -17.28
C PHE A 4 4.76 -4.76 -18.61
N GLU A 5 4.63 -6.01 -19.04
CA GLU A 5 5.02 -6.47 -20.37
C GLU A 5 3.79 -7.05 -21.05
N SER A 6 3.45 -6.52 -22.23
CA SER A 6 2.33 -6.99 -23.05
C SER A 6 1.00 -7.11 -22.29
N GLY A 7 0.69 -6.12 -21.43
CA GLY A 7 -0.55 -6.07 -20.65
C GLY A 7 -0.61 -7.01 -19.45
N ARG A 8 0.52 -7.63 -19.06
CA ARG A 8 0.61 -8.52 -17.89
C ARG A 8 1.63 -7.99 -16.89
N ALA A 9 1.33 -8.16 -15.60
CA ALA A 9 2.29 -7.90 -14.53
C ALA A 9 3.31 -9.05 -14.47
N VAL A 10 4.58 -8.74 -14.73
CA VAL A 10 5.72 -9.69 -14.74
C VAL A 10 6.70 -9.32 -13.62
N LEU A 11 7.15 -10.30 -12.84
CA LEU A 11 8.15 -10.10 -11.80
C LEU A 11 9.56 -10.10 -12.42
N VAL A 12 10.19 -8.93 -12.46
CA VAL A 12 11.55 -8.72 -12.95
C VAL A 12 12.51 -8.50 -11.77
N ALA A 13 13.32 -9.49 -11.43
CA ALA A 13 14.43 -9.32 -10.49
C ALA A 13 15.70 -8.95 -11.26
N TYR A 14 16.29 -7.78 -10.99
CA TYR A 14 17.58 -7.40 -11.56
C TYR A 14 18.70 -8.30 -11.03
N GLU A 15 19.65 -8.65 -11.89
CA GLU A 15 20.78 -9.53 -11.58
C GLU A 15 21.63 -9.03 -10.39
N VAL A 16 21.72 -7.72 -10.21
CA VAL A 16 22.38 -7.05 -9.06
C VAL A 16 21.79 -7.44 -7.70
N TYR A 17 20.54 -7.94 -7.66
CA TYR A 17 19.84 -8.36 -6.44
C TYR A 17 19.68 -9.90 -6.31
N ARG A 18 20.29 -10.69 -7.19
CA ARG A 18 20.30 -12.16 -7.10
C ARG A 18 21.50 -12.63 -6.28
N GLY A 19 21.26 -13.10 -5.06
CA GLY A 19 22.22 -13.93 -4.34
C GLY A 19 22.33 -15.33 -4.96
N PRO A 20 23.40 -16.09 -4.65
CA PRO A 20 23.51 -17.48 -5.06
C PRO A 20 22.27 -18.26 -4.60
N LYS A 21 21.68 -19.07 -5.49
CA LYS A 21 20.37 -19.76 -5.36
C LYS A 21 19.12 -18.91 -5.63
N ASN A 22 19.19 -17.89 -6.48
CA ASN A 22 18.02 -17.09 -6.91
C ASN A 22 17.29 -16.39 -5.74
N GLN A 23 18.03 -16.06 -4.69
CA GLN A 23 17.48 -15.39 -3.52
C GLN A 23 17.48 -13.88 -3.76
N CYS A 24 16.31 -13.26 -3.71
CA CYS A 24 16.21 -11.80 -3.72
C CYS A 24 16.44 -11.27 -2.31
N GLY A 25 17.34 -10.28 -2.17
CA GLY A 25 17.51 -9.55 -0.93
C GLY A 25 16.19 -8.87 -0.50
N ARG A 26 15.69 -9.21 0.68
CA ARG A 26 14.59 -8.51 1.34
C ARG A 26 15.18 -7.26 2.00
N ILE A 27 14.83 -6.08 1.50
CA ILE A 27 15.15 -4.83 2.21
C ILE A 27 14.08 -4.66 3.31
N PRO A 28 14.46 -4.68 4.61
CA PRO A 28 13.49 -4.52 5.70
C PRO A 28 12.79 -3.15 5.62
N GLY A 29 11.49 -3.11 5.87
CA GLY A 29 10.74 -1.86 6.07
C GLY A 29 10.29 -1.11 4.80
N VAL A 30 10.58 -1.61 3.60
CA VAL A 30 10.07 -1.03 2.34
C VAL A 30 9.00 -1.91 1.71
N PHE A 31 7.94 -1.29 1.20
CA PHE A 31 7.15 -1.86 0.12
C PHE A 31 8.12 -2.08 -1.05
N GLY A 32 8.34 -3.34 -1.46
CA GLY A 32 9.33 -3.67 -2.48
C GLY A 32 9.19 -2.74 -3.69
N ARG A 33 10.28 -2.03 -4.05
CA ARG A 33 10.34 -0.97 -5.06
C ARG A 33 9.87 -1.46 -6.45
N SER A 34 8.57 -1.44 -6.65
CA SER A 34 7.92 -1.24 -7.94
C SER A 34 6.72 -0.36 -7.66
N ASP A 35 6.52 0.70 -8.44
CA ASP A 35 5.33 1.58 -8.34
C ASP A 35 4.01 0.78 -8.30
N PHE A 36 4.04 -0.44 -8.86
CA PHE A 36 2.95 -1.39 -8.80
C PHE A 36 2.56 -1.89 -7.41
N ALA A 37 3.50 -1.98 -6.46
CA ALA A 37 3.19 -2.48 -5.13
C ALA A 37 2.28 -1.51 -4.38
N VAL A 38 2.54 -0.21 -4.48
CA VAL A 38 1.68 0.84 -3.88
C VAL A 38 0.34 0.88 -4.60
N ALA A 39 0.32 0.84 -5.94
CA ALA A 39 -0.93 0.84 -6.71
C ALA A 39 -1.84 -0.34 -6.35
N ILE A 40 -1.28 -1.55 -6.19
CA ILE A 40 -2.03 -2.75 -5.79
C ILE A 40 -2.55 -2.58 -4.35
N VAL A 41 -1.71 -2.10 -3.43
CA VAL A 41 -2.10 -1.90 -2.03
C VAL A 41 -3.22 -0.87 -1.89
N VAL A 42 -3.13 0.26 -2.62
CA VAL A 42 -4.16 1.30 -2.65
C VAL A 42 -5.44 0.78 -3.29
N ALA A 43 -5.35 0.01 -4.39
CA ALA A 43 -6.52 -0.59 -5.02
C ALA A 43 -7.22 -1.59 -4.08
N ILE A 44 -6.47 -2.43 -3.37
CA ILE A 44 -7.03 -3.34 -2.35
C ILE A 44 -7.72 -2.52 -1.24
N ALA A 45 -7.07 -1.48 -0.72
CA ALA A 45 -7.62 -0.65 0.35
C ALA A 45 -8.92 0.03 -0.07
N PHE A 46 -8.97 0.58 -1.28
CA PHE A 46 -10.18 1.20 -1.84
C PHE A 46 -11.31 0.18 -1.99
N LEU A 47 -11.05 -1.00 -2.55
CA LEU A 47 -12.06 -2.02 -2.76
C LEU A 47 -12.61 -2.58 -1.44
N VAL A 48 -11.76 -2.75 -0.42
CA VAL A 48 -12.18 -3.26 0.90
C VAL A 48 -12.90 -2.19 1.70
N HIS A 49 -12.32 -0.98 1.84
CA HIS A 49 -12.79 0.01 2.80
C HIS A 49 -13.74 1.05 2.22
N CYS A 50 -13.60 1.42 0.94
CA CYS A 50 -14.48 2.41 0.30
C CYS A 50 -15.65 1.74 -0.41
N VAL A 51 -15.40 0.64 -1.13
CA VAL A 51 -16.45 -0.10 -1.86
C VAL A 51 -17.14 -1.14 -0.98
N GLY A 52 -16.47 -1.63 0.08
CA GLY A 52 -17.04 -2.61 1.00
C GLY A 52 -17.00 -4.05 0.50
N LEU A 53 -16.08 -4.40 -0.42
CA LEU A 53 -15.93 -5.77 -0.89
C LEU A 53 -15.23 -6.64 0.15
N SER A 54 -15.68 -7.89 0.28
CA SER A 54 -14.92 -8.90 1.00
C SER A 54 -13.60 -9.19 0.28
N PHE A 55 -12.58 -9.60 1.03
CA PHE A 55 -11.28 -9.97 0.46
C PHE A 55 -11.39 -11.00 -0.67
N ASP A 56 -12.30 -11.98 -0.55
CA ASP A 56 -12.49 -12.99 -1.59
C ASP A 56 -12.96 -12.37 -2.91
N LYS A 57 -13.86 -11.37 -2.86
CA LYS A 57 -14.28 -10.61 -4.04
C LYS A 57 -13.16 -9.73 -4.58
N VAL A 58 -12.36 -9.10 -3.72
CA VAL A 58 -11.20 -8.30 -4.15
C VAL A 58 -10.19 -9.16 -4.91
N CYS A 59 -9.86 -10.34 -4.39
CA CYS A 59 -8.97 -11.30 -5.06
C CYS A 59 -9.51 -11.70 -6.44
N GLN A 60 -10.83 -11.90 -6.58
CA GLN A 60 -11.46 -12.19 -7.87
C GLN A 60 -11.39 -10.99 -8.84
N VAL A 61 -11.66 -9.77 -8.38
CA VAL A 61 -11.58 -8.54 -9.19
C VAL A 61 -10.17 -8.33 -9.72
N LEU A 62 -9.15 -8.46 -8.86
CA LEU A 62 -7.75 -8.34 -9.27
C LEU A 62 -7.34 -9.45 -10.24
N THR A 63 -7.83 -10.67 -10.03
CA THR A 63 -7.59 -11.77 -10.97
C THR A 63 -8.25 -11.52 -12.32
N PHE A 64 -9.49 -11.02 -12.34
CA PHE A 64 -10.24 -10.81 -13.57
C PHE A 64 -9.65 -9.67 -14.40
N PHE A 65 -9.52 -8.47 -13.82
CA PHE A 65 -9.10 -7.27 -14.55
C PHE A 65 -7.58 -7.17 -14.75
N GLN A 66 -6.79 -7.65 -13.80
CA GLN A 66 -5.34 -7.45 -13.80
C GLN A 66 -4.56 -8.76 -13.98
N GLN A 67 -5.26 -9.90 -14.12
CA GLN A 67 -4.66 -11.24 -14.20
C GLN A 67 -3.74 -11.55 -12.99
N LEU A 68 -3.97 -10.87 -11.87
CA LEU A 68 -3.16 -10.97 -10.67
C LEU A 68 -3.81 -11.94 -9.68
N ARG A 69 -3.26 -13.15 -9.57
CA ARG A 69 -3.68 -14.13 -8.57
C ARG A 69 -3.07 -13.80 -7.21
N LEU A 70 -3.82 -13.05 -6.41
CA LEU A 70 -3.41 -12.65 -5.06
C LEU A 70 -4.20 -13.47 -4.01
N PRO A 71 -3.54 -14.31 -3.19
CA PRO A 71 -4.19 -14.99 -2.08
C PRO A 71 -4.69 -14.00 -1.01
N LYS A 72 -5.81 -14.34 -0.36
CA LYS A 72 -6.41 -13.54 0.72
C LYS A 72 -5.44 -13.18 1.84
N ALA A 73 -4.62 -14.14 2.29
CA ALA A 73 -3.62 -13.90 3.33
C ALA A 73 -2.56 -12.85 2.90
N GLN A 74 -2.24 -12.80 1.61
CA GLN A 74 -1.31 -11.81 1.07
C GLN A 74 -1.96 -10.43 0.96
N ALA A 75 -3.23 -10.37 0.56
CA ALA A 75 -4.00 -9.12 0.56
C ALA A 75 -4.13 -8.53 1.98
N ASP A 76 -4.40 -9.36 2.99
CA ASP A 76 -4.45 -8.94 4.40
C ASP A 76 -3.08 -8.43 4.87
N ALA A 77 -1.99 -9.16 4.56
CA ALA A 77 -0.64 -8.73 4.92
C ALA A 77 -0.27 -7.37 4.29
N LEU A 78 -0.68 -7.13 3.04
CA LEU A 78 -0.46 -5.85 2.35
C LEU A 78 -1.22 -4.69 3.01
N LEU A 79 -2.48 -4.89 3.41
CA LEU A 79 -3.23 -3.87 4.14
C LEU A 79 -2.69 -3.62 5.54
N ARG A 80 -2.24 -4.65 6.26
CA ARG A 80 -1.55 -4.48 7.55
C ARG A 80 -0.27 -3.68 7.40
N GLN A 81 0.49 -3.91 6.34
CA GLN A 81 1.70 -3.14 6.05
C GLN A 81 1.36 -1.68 5.73
N LEU A 82 0.27 -1.44 4.98
CA LEU A 82 -0.21 -0.08 4.68
C LEU A 82 -0.60 0.65 5.96
N SER A 83 -1.40 -0.01 6.81
CA SER A 83 -1.86 0.55 8.08
C SER A 83 -0.69 0.97 8.96
N ARG A 84 0.32 0.12 9.13
CA ARG A 84 1.51 0.45 9.94
C ARG A 84 2.33 1.60 9.36
N HIS A 85 2.36 1.70 8.04
CA HIS A 85 3.05 2.80 7.37
C HIS A 85 2.30 4.12 7.57
N TRP A 86 0.97 4.10 7.40
CA TRP A 86 0.10 5.26 7.57
C TRP A 86 -0.08 5.69 9.02
N GLU A 87 -0.06 4.77 9.99
CA GLU A 87 -0.25 5.05 11.41
C GLU A 87 0.72 6.14 11.90
N LYS A 88 1.98 6.07 11.46
CA LYS A 88 3.00 7.09 11.78
C LYS A 88 2.63 8.48 11.24
N ASP A 89 2.11 8.55 10.03
CA ASP A 89 1.75 9.81 9.38
C ASP A 89 0.42 10.35 9.92
N PHE A 90 -0.50 9.45 10.29
CA PHE A 90 -1.80 9.79 10.88
C PHE A 90 -1.65 10.50 12.23
N ASP A 91 -0.84 9.97 13.15
CA ASP A 91 -0.58 10.61 14.45
C ASP A 91 0.02 12.02 14.28
N THR A 92 0.90 12.16 13.29
CA THR A 92 1.51 13.44 12.93
C THR A 92 0.45 14.43 12.44
N LEU A 93 -0.45 14.00 11.55
CA LEU A 93 -1.56 14.82 11.05
C LEU A 93 -2.52 15.22 12.16
N CYS A 94 -2.90 14.30 13.06
CA CYS A 94 -3.74 14.61 14.21
C CYS A 94 -3.11 15.68 15.11
N THR A 95 -1.80 15.60 15.34
CA THR A 95 -1.05 16.59 16.13
C THR A 95 -1.07 17.96 15.45
N LEU A 96 -0.79 18.01 14.14
CA LEU A 96 -0.83 19.27 13.38
C LEU A 96 -2.23 19.89 13.36
N LEU A 97 -3.26 19.06 13.22
CA LEU A 97 -4.65 19.52 13.20
C LEU A 97 -5.08 20.04 14.58
N ALA A 98 -4.64 19.40 15.66
CA ALA A 98 -4.85 19.90 17.02
C ALA A 98 -4.15 21.25 17.25
N HIS A 99 -2.89 21.39 16.83
CA HIS A 99 -2.17 22.67 16.94
C HIS A 99 -2.86 23.77 16.12
N SER A 100 -3.26 23.47 14.89
CA SER A 100 -3.98 24.42 14.03
C SER A 100 -5.32 24.83 14.64
N ALA A 101 -6.07 23.90 15.23
CA ALA A 101 -7.33 24.22 15.90
C ALA A 101 -7.13 25.11 17.13
N VAL A 102 -6.08 24.88 17.92
CA VAL A 102 -5.72 25.73 19.07
C VAL A 102 -5.34 27.13 18.63
N VAL A 103 -4.45 27.26 17.64
CA VAL A 103 -4.06 28.57 17.08
C VAL A 103 -5.27 29.31 16.53
N HIS A 104 -6.11 28.63 15.74
CA HIS A 104 -7.32 29.24 15.20
C HIS A 104 -8.28 29.70 16.31
N ALA A 105 -8.44 28.92 17.38
CA ALA A 105 -9.28 29.30 18.52
C ALA A 105 -8.70 30.46 19.34
N ASP A 106 -7.38 30.60 19.41
CA ASP A 106 -6.71 31.72 20.08
C ASP A 106 -6.86 33.02 19.26
N GLU A 107 -6.58 32.94 17.96
CA GLU A 107 -6.70 34.06 17.02
C GLU A 107 -8.15 34.56 16.89
N THR A 108 -9.14 33.68 16.97
CA THR A 108 -10.58 34.04 16.85
C THR A 108 -11.20 34.54 18.15
N ARG A 109 -10.55 34.37 19.30
CA ARG A 109 -11.02 34.90 20.60
C ARG A 109 -10.48 36.29 20.93
N GLY A 110 -9.50 36.78 20.17
CA GLY A 110 -8.90 38.11 20.32
C GLY A 110 -9.54 39.23 19.47
N ALA A 111 -10.60 38.93 18.70
CA ALA A 111 -11.40 39.90 17.95
C ALA A 111 -12.75 40.13 18.63
#